data_AF-A0AA35REQ9-F1
#
_entry.id   AF-A0AA35REQ9-F1
#
_cell.length_a   1.000
_cell.length_b   1.000
_cell.length_c   1.000
_cell.angle_alpha   90.00
_cell.angle_beta   90.00
_cell.angle_gamma   90.00
#
_symmetry.space_group_name_H-M   'P 1'
#
loop_
_entity.id
_entity.type
_entity.pdbx_description
1 polymer ?
#
loop_
_entity_poly.entity_id
_entity_poly.type
_entity_poly.pdbx_seq_one_letter_code
_entity_poly.pdbx_strand_id
1 'polypeptide(L)'
;MDDRGGLGNINESPPLDAPTPRDVHMKFPAAEGSSLNTRPATGGLGTLRSGWKRLMQGTIFSSVFTLLSTCIGAGTLSLPYAFQQGGLIPASIIFFLIMVVSITVGFQLFAAKRYCEQLNPGTQVWGYEDIALVAFGPIGKIIVLLTLIVLLVLTLIAYMIFTRDQLDLIVQFALTKTGHIPTCSPLMNCAVLVSMAFIPIFPVTLLRVLTPMQITSTFGMMCITYVGITMFIKMVIYQSNRPVNRASIAPEDPSGLLITVSYCSLSFVCHFNLLPLQKELHRPTKKRMSIIVVFSMLLAYTLYNLVIFSGVFRVGLIGW
;
A
#
# COMPACT_ATOMS: atom_id res chain seq x y z
N MET A 1 -8.77 52.08 72.62
CA MET A 1 -7.60 51.64 71.83
C MET A 1 -8.08 51.64 70.38
N ASP A 2 -8.42 52.83 69.90
CA ASP A 2 -7.54 53.73 69.11
C ASP A 2 -7.38 53.18 67.69
N ASP A 3 -8.05 53.78 66.70
CA ASP A 3 -7.61 54.98 65.94
C ASP A 3 -6.44 54.59 65.00
N ARG A 4 -6.32 54.91 63.71
CA ARG A 4 -6.90 55.81 62.68
C ARG A 4 -6.32 55.26 61.34
N GLY A 5 -6.71 55.61 60.12
CA GLY A 5 -7.43 56.71 59.50
C GLY A 5 -7.39 56.40 57.99
N GLY A 6 -8.40 56.75 57.19
CA GLY A 6 -8.59 58.11 56.70
C GLY A 6 -8.14 58.19 55.23
N LEU A 7 -9.10 58.14 54.30
CA LEU A 7 -9.46 59.24 53.39
C LEU A 7 -8.60 59.35 52.11
N GLY A 8 -9.28 59.31 50.96
CA GLY A 8 -8.69 59.61 49.66
C GLY A 8 -9.64 59.32 48.50
N ASN A 9 -10.66 60.16 48.35
CA ASN A 9 -11.64 60.14 47.27
C ASN A 9 -11.18 61.09 46.17
N ILE A 10 -10.98 60.66 44.91
CA ILE A 10 -11.10 61.55 43.73
C ILE A 10 -11.25 60.77 42.42
N ASN A 11 -12.34 61.10 41.72
CA ASN A 11 -12.64 60.97 40.29
C ASN A 11 -11.44 60.81 39.34
N GLU A 12 -11.58 59.94 38.34
CA GLU A 12 -11.44 60.27 36.90
C GLU A 12 -11.80 59.05 36.03
N SER A 13 -12.36 59.29 34.85
CA SER A 13 -12.66 58.28 33.82
C SER A 13 -12.21 58.83 32.45
N PRO A 14 -12.26 58.00 31.38
CA PRO A 14 -11.19 57.22 30.69
C PRO A 14 -10.36 58.10 29.69
N PRO A 15 -9.49 57.65 28.72
CA PRO A 15 -9.31 56.34 28.05
C PRO A 15 -7.84 55.93 27.69
N LEU A 16 -7.65 54.73 27.10
CA LEU A 16 -6.86 54.41 25.88
C LEU A 16 -6.40 52.93 25.86
N ASP A 17 -6.94 52.19 24.88
CA ASP A 17 -6.30 51.16 24.05
C ASP A 17 -5.24 50.23 24.63
N ALA A 18 -5.65 48.99 24.90
CA ALA A 18 -4.78 47.81 24.78
C ALA A 18 -5.58 46.65 24.15
N PRO A 19 -5.22 46.16 22.94
CA PRO A 19 -5.96 45.12 22.25
C PRO A 19 -5.60 43.72 22.80
N THR A 20 -6.64 42.93 23.05
CA THR A 20 -6.66 41.51 23.41
C THR A 20 -6.39 40.60 22.18
N PRO A 21 -5.99 39.33 22.40
CA PRO A 21 -5.22 38.56 21.43
C PRO A 21 -6.04 38.12 20.21
N ARG A 22 -5.39 38.19 19.03
CA ARG A 22 -5.96 37.83 17.74
C ARG A 22 -6.28 36.34 17.67
N ASP A 23 -7.57 36.02 17.79
CA ASP A 23 -8.21 34.84 17.25
C ASP A 23 -8.16 34.89 15.71
N VAL A 24 -7.30 34.07 15.09
CA VAL A 24 -7.38 33.80 13.65
C VAL A 24 -8.41 32.70 13.43
N HIS A 25 -9.67 33.05 13.58
CA HIS A 25 -10.78 32.27 13.02
C HIS A 25 -10.84 32.57 11.51
N MET A 26 -10.27 31.67 10.69
CA MET A 26 -10.55 31.64 9.25
C MET A 26 -12.03 31.26 9.04
N LYS A 27 -12.86 32.27 8.84
CA LYS A 27 -14.27 32.17 8.46
C LYS A 27 -14.34 31.90 6.95
N PHE A 28 -14.73 30.70 6.54
CA PHE A 28 -15.17 30.47 5.16
C PHE A 28 -16.57 31.07 4.98
N PRO A 29 -16.86 31.77 3.87
CA PRO A 29 -18.15 32.39 3.66
C PRO A 29 -19.24 31.33 3.52
N ALA A 30 -20.31 31.48 4.32
CA ALA A 30 -21.54 30.73 4.18
C ALA A 30 -22.22 31.16 2.87
N ALA A 31 -22.47 30.21 1.98
CA ALA A 31 -23.32 30.43 0.82
C ALA A 31 -24.78 30.49 1.30
N GLU A 32 -25.33 31.70 1.40
CA GLU A 32 -26.77 31.94 1.37
C GLU A 32 -27.31 31.50 0.00
N GLY A 33 -28.04 30.39 0.01
CA GLY A 33 -28.82 29.89 -1.11
C GLY A 33 -30.27 29.75 -0.67
N SER A 34 -31.02 30.82 -0.93
CA SER A 34 -32.48 30.94 -0.87
C SER A 34 -33.26 29.65 -1.06
N SER A 35 -34.19 29.41 -0.14
CA SER A 35 -35.28 28.44 -0.24
C SER A 35 -36.13 28.68 -1.49
N LEU A 36 -35.84 27.97 -2.58
CA LEU A 36 -36.81 27.73 -3.65
C LEU A 36 -37.30 26.28 -3.57
N ASN A 37 -38.54 26.15 -3.11
CA ASN A 37 -39.32 24.94 -3.11
C ASN A 37 -39.70 24.57 -4.55
N THR A 38 -38.79 23.91 -5.27
CA THR A 38 -39.12 23.21 -6.51
C THR A 38 -38.72 21.76 -6.35
N ARG A 39 -39.70 20.88 -6.21
CA ARG A 39 -39.53 19.43 -6.34
C ARG A 39 -39.18 19.10 -7.81
N PRO A 40 -37.98 18.60 -8.16
CA PRO A 40 -37.80 17.93 -9.43
C PRO A 40 -38.03 16.43 -9.20
N ALA A 41 -38.91 15.85 -10.02
CA ALA A 41 -39.10 14.41 -10.10
C ALA A 41 -37.81 13.73 -10.62
N THR A 42 -36.88 13.40 -9.74
CA THR A 42 -35.64 12.66 -10.07
C THR A 42 -35.38 11.55 -9.03
N GLY A 43 -36.35 10.66 -8.84
CA GLY A 43 -36.22 9.50 -7.95
C GLY A 43 -35.29 8.40 -8.47
N GLY A 44 -35.18 8.24 -9.80
CA GLY A 44 -34.38 7.16 -10.43
C GLY A 44 -32.88 7.41 -10.48
N LEU A 45 -32.46 8.65 -10.78
CA LEU A 45 -31.03 8.97 -10.94
C LEU A 45 -30.32 9.14 -9.58
N GLY A 46 -31.04 9.57 -8.54
CA GLY A 46 -30.53 9.63 -7.17
C GLY A 46 -30.41 8.25 -6.50
N THR A 47 -31.32 7.33 -6.81
CA THR A 47 -31.25 5.94 -6.34
C THR A 47 -30.19 5.15 -7.09
N LEU A 48 -30.02 5.37 -8.41
CA LEU A 48 -28.88 4.84 -9.16
C LEU A 48 -27.56 5.44 -8.67
N ARG A 49 -27.42 6.76 -8.55
CA ARG A 49 -26.18 7.39 -8.05
C ARG A 49 -25.85 6.98 -6.61
N SER A 50 -26.86 6.76 -5.76
CA SER A 50 -26.66 6.24 -4.40
C SER A 50 -26.41 4.73 -4.36
N GLY A 51 -26.93 3.95 -5.32
CA GLY A 51 -26.59 2.56 -5.55
C GLY A 51 -25.16 2.40 -6.07
N TRP A 52 -24.73 3.28 -6.98
CA TRP A 52 -23.35 3.39 -7.46
C TRP A 52 -22.38 3.84 -6.36
N LYS A 53 -22.77 4.81 -5.50
CA LYS A 53 -21.99 5.15 -4.30
C LYS A 53 -21.91 4.01 -3.27
N ARG A 54 -22.91 3.13 -3.21
CA ARG A 54 -22.92 1.93 -2.37
C ARG A 54 -22.12 0.78 -2.98
N LEU A 55 -22.03 0.69 -4.30
CA LEU A 55 -21.12 -0.21 -5.02
C LEU A 55 -19.66 0.25 -4.92
N MET A 56 -19.41 1.57 -4.94
CA MET A 56 -18.09 2.17 -4.70
C MET A 56 -17.61 2.07 -3.24
N GLN A 57 -18.49 1.67 -2.33
CA GLN A 57 -18.12 1.46 -0.93
C GLN A 57 -17.48 0.09 -0.81
N GLY A 58 -16.15 0.08 -0.63
CA GLY A 58 -15.38 -1.15 -0.48
C GLY A 58 -15.95 -1.99 0.66
N THR A 59 -16.28 -3.24 0.37
CA THR A 59 -16.54 -4.24 1.40
C THR A 59 -15.22 -4.64 2.07
N ILE A 60 -15.29 -5.15 3.30
CA ILE A 60 -14.10 -5.64 4.04
C ILE A 60 -13.28 -6.60 3.17
N PHE A 61 -13.94 -7.54 2.49
CA PHE A 61 -13.28 -8.49 1.59
C PHE A 61 -12.64 -7.81 0.38
N SER A 62 -13.35 -6.91 -0.30
CA SER A 62 -12.78 -6.17 -1.44
C SER A 62 -11.56 -5.36 -1.03
N SER A 63 -11.59 -4.70 0.13
CA SER A 63 -10.45 -3.96 0.68
C SER A 63 -9.26 -4.86 1.01
N VAL A 64 -9.51 -6.06 1.57
CA VAL A 64 -8.46 -7.07 1.78
C VAL A 64 -7.83 -7.46 0.44
N PHE A 65 -8.63 -7.77 -0.57
CA PHE A 65 -8.13 -8.17 -1.89
C PHE A 65 -7.35 -7.06 -2.59
N THR A 66 -7.79 -5.81 -2.47
CA THR A 66 -7.07 -4.65 -3.00
C THR A 66 -5.75 -4.43 -2.27
N LEU A 67 -5.73 -4.57 -0.93
CA LEU A 67 -4.47 -4.46 -0.19
C LEU A 67 -3.52 -5.60 -0.58
N LEU A 68 -4.02 -6.83 -0.67
CA LEU A 68 -3.25 -8.01 -1.06
C LEU A 68 -2.66 -7.93 -2.46
N SER A 69 -3.42 -7.46 -3.46
CA SER A 69 -2.93 -7.33 -4.82
C SER A 69 -1.79 -6.32 -4.94
N THR A 70 -1.76 -5.30 -4.05
CA THR A 70 -0.65 -4.35 -3.98
C THR A 70 0.60 -4.93 -3.30
N CYS A 71 0.43 -5.90 -2.38
CA CYS A 71 1.54 -6.56 -1.70
C CYS A 71 2.16 -7.68 -2.56
N ILE A 72 1.35 -8.64 -3.02
CA ILE A 72 1.78 -9.94 -3.60
C ILE A 72 2.31 -9.79 -5.05
N GLY A 73 2.73 -8.59 -5.45
CA GLY A 73 3.24 -8.31 -6.79
C GLY A 73 4.60 -8.96 -7.08
N ALA A 74 5.52 -8.18 -7.66
CA ALA A 74 6.84 -8.67 -8.09
C ALA A 74 7.66 -9.35 -6.96
N GLY A 75 7.42 -8.98 -5.69
CA GLY A 75 8.09 -9.57 -4.53
C GLY A 75 7.97 -11.09 -4.44
N THR A 76 6.84 -11.65 -4.87
CA THR A 76 6.54 -13.10 -4.85
C THR A 76 7.57 -13.93 -5.61
N LEU A 77 8.06 -13.45 -6.76
CA LEU A 77 9.01 -14.19 -7.59
C LEU A 77 10.46 -14.06 -7.11
N SER A 78 10.78 -12.98 -6.39
CA SER A 78 12.12 -12.74 -5.83
C SER A 78 12.38 -13.44 -4.49
N LEU A 79 11.32 -13.78 -3.75
CA LEU A 79 11.40 -14.39 -2.43
C LEU A 79 12.12 -15.77 -2.42
N PRO A 80 11.87 -16.71 -3.36
CA PRO A 80 12.60 -17.98 -3.39
C PRO A 80 14.11 -17.80 -3.54
N TYR A 81 14.55 -16.83 -4.35
CA TYR A 81 15.96 -16.50 -4.51
C TYR A 81 16.55 -15.91 -3.22
N ALA A 82 15.82 -15.02 -2.56
CA ALA A 82 16.23 -14.46 -1.28
C ALA A 82 16.38 -15.53 -0.17
N PHE A 83 15.53 -16.56 -0.19
CA PHE A 83 15.60 -17.69 0.75
C PHE A 83 16.73 -18.65 0.43
N GLN A 84 17.11 -18.78 -0.84
CA GLN A 84 18.28 -19.55 -1.24
C GLN A 84 19.58 -18.91 -0.70
N GLN A 85 19.71 -17.59 -0.81
CA GLN A 85 20.90 -16.87 -0.34
C GLN A 85 20.96 -16.76 1.20
N GLY A 86 19.81 -16.62 1.86
CA GLY A 86 19.73 -16.48 3.31
C GLY A 86 19.71 -17.78 4.09
N GLY A 87 19.45 -18.92 3.43
CA GLY A 87 19.16 -20.20 4.07
C GLY A 87 17.72 -20.30 4.59
N LEU A 88 17.10 -21.48 4.45
CA LEU A 88 15.66 -21.65 4.69
C LEU A 88 15.20 -21.30 6.11
N ILE A 89 15.93 -21.77 7.14
CA ILE A 89 15.56 -21.57 8.55
C ILE A 89 15.68 -20.10 8.96
N PRO A 90 16.86 -19.44 8.86
CA PRO A 90 17.00 -18.05 9.27
C PRO A 90 16.14 -17.11 8.40
N ALA A 91 16.00 -17.37 7.09
CA ALA A 91 15.12 -16.58 6.23
C ALA A 91 13.65 -16.67 6.67
N SER A 92 13.17 -17.85 7.08
CA SER A 92 11.81 -18.03 7.60
C SER A 92 11.58 -17.26 8.91
N ILE A 93 12.56 -17.26 9.82
CA ILE A 93 12.50 -16.50 11.07
C ILE A 93 12.45 -15.00 10.77
N ILE A 94 13.34 -14.50 9.91
CA ILE A 94 13.39 -13.09 9.48
C ILE A 94 12.07 -12.69 8.83
N PHE A 95 11.52 -13.53 7.95
CA PHE A 95 10.27 -13.27 7.27
C PHE A 95 9.08 -13.16 8.24
N PHE A 96 9.02 -14.04 9.25
CA PHE A 96 8.03 -13.94 10.32
C PHE A 96 8.20 -12.66 11.16
N LEU A 97 9.42 -12.29 11.52
CA LEU A 97 9.69 -11.05 12.26
C LEU A 97 9.25 -9.81 11.47
N ILE A 98 9.55 -9.77 10.17
CA ILE A 98 9.16 -8.65 9.31
C ILE A 98 7.63 -8.57 9.20
N MET A 99 6.92 -9.70 9.11
CA MET A 99 5.45 -9.71 9.16
C MET A 99 4.93 -9.07 10.46
N VAL A 100 5.51 -9.43 11.62
CA VAL A 100 5.12 -8.84 12.91
C VAL A 100 5.38 -7.33 12.92
N VAL A 101 6.56 -6.89 12.48
CA VAL A 101 6.91 -5.46 12.37
C VAL A 101 5.94 -4.72 11.43
N SER A 102 5.60 -5.33 10.31
CA SER A 102 4.65 -4.77 9.35
C SER A 102 3.26 -4.56 9.97
N ILE A 103 2.78 -5.53 10.76
CA ILE A 103 1.52 -5.39 11.51
C ILE A 103 1.62 -4.29 12.57
N THR A 104 2.72 -4.19 13.32
CA THR A 104 2.88 -3.16 14.35
C THR A 104 2.96 -1.74 13.75
N VAL A 105 3.65 -1.56 12.62
CA VAL A 105 3.69 -0.28 11.89
C VAL A 105 2.28 0.12 11.43
N GLY A 106 1.48 -0.84 10.94
CA GLY A 106 0.08 -0.60 10.62
C GLY A 106 -0.73 -0.10 11.82
N PHE A 107 -0.52 -0.66 13.01
CA PHE A 107 -1.17 -0.19 14.24
C PHE A 107 -0.68 1.18 14.71
N GLN A 108 0.63 1.43 14.63
CA GLN A 108 1.22 2.74 14.96
C GLN A 108 0.64 3.84 14.07
N LEU A 109 0.46 3.57 12.79
CA LEU A 109 -0.17 4.51 11.86
C LEU A 109 -1.61 4.84 12.26
N PHE A 110 -2.41 3.83 12.63
CA PHE A 110 -3.78 4.07 13.11
C PHE A 110 -3.83 4.84 14.43
N ALA A 111 -2.88 4.61 15.32
CA ALA A 111 -2.73 5.37 16.56
C ALA A 111 -2.34 6.84 16.27
N ALA A 112 -1.37 7.06 15.40
CA ALA A 112 -0.91 8.39 14.98
C ALA A 112 -2.04 9.21 14.33
N LYS A 113 -2.81 8.59 13.42
CA LYS A 113 -3.98 9.23 12.81
C LYS A 113 -4.99 9.69 13.87
N ARG A 114 -5.33 8.83 14.83
CA ARG A 114 -6.27 9.17 15.90
C ARG A 114 -5.76 10.33 16.75
N TYR A 115 -4.46 10.34 17.06
CA TYR A 115 -3.85 11.42 17.82
C TYR A 115 -3.99 12.77 17.07
N CYS A 116 -3.78 12.77 15.76
CA CYS A 116 -3.96 13.96 14.93
C CYS A 116 -5.44 14.43 14.90
N GLU A 117 -6.40 13.51 14.79
CA GLU A 117 -7.84 13.82 14.81
C GLU A 117 -8.30 14.38 16.17
N GLN A 118 -7.67 13.96 17.28
CA GLN A 118 -7.97 14.47 18.62
C GLN A 118 -7.42 15.87 18.85
N LEU A 119 -6.24 16.18 18.28
CA LEU A 119 -5.61 17.49 18.41
C LEU A 119 -6.37 18.59 17.64
N ASN A 120 -6.93 18.24 16.47
CA ASN A 120 -7.68 19.17 15.62
C ASN A 120 -9.09 18.64 15.32
N PRO A 121 -10.03 18.74 16.28
CA PRO A 121 -11.42 18.32 16.08
C PRO A 121 -12.10 19.20 15.02
N GLY A 122 -12.11 18.72 13.77
CA GLY A 122 -12.68 19.41 12.61
C GLY A 122 -11.85 19.30 11.33
N THR A 123 -10.55 19.02 11.44
CA THR A 123 -9.69 18.79 10.25
C THR A 123 -9.63 17.29 10.00
N GLN A 124 -10.21 16.84 8.88
CA GLN A 124 -10.15 15.43 8.52
C GLN A 124 -8.77 15.10 7.92
N VAL A 125 -8.01 14.29 8.65
CA VAL A 125 -6.66 13.89 8.28
C VAL A 125 -6.74 12.69 7.33
N TRP A 126 -6.43 12.95 6.07
CA TRP A 126 -6.65 12.01 4.98
C TRP A 126 -5.34 11.53 4.37
N GLY A 127 -4.32 12.39 4.29
CA GLY A 127 -3.02 12.08 3.70
C GLY A 127 -1.97 11.66 4.74
N TYR A 128 -0.90 11.05 4.25
CA TYR A 128 0.32 10.84 5.04
C TYR A 128 1.01 12.18 5.34
N GLU A 129 0.93 13.08 4.38
CA GLU A 129 1.44 14.44 4.45
C GLU A 129 0.74 15.26 5.55
N ASP A 130 -0.54 15.00 5.82
CA ASP A 130 -1.30 15.71 6.85
C ASP A 130 -0.96 15.18 8.24
N ILE A 131 -0.80 13.85 8.40
CA ILE A 131 -0.32 13.24 9.64
C ILE A 131 1.08 13.78 9.96
N ALA A 132 1.96 13.85 8.95
CA ALA A 132 3.30 14.38 9.10
C ALA A 132 3.31 15.87 9.46
N LEU A 133 2.37 16.66 8.91
CA LEU A 133 2.24 18.08 9.25
C LEU A 133 1.88 18.28 10.72
N VAL A 134 0.95 17.49 11.25
CA VAL A 134 0.53 17.61 12.65
C VAL A 134 1.60 17.07 13.61
N ALA A 135 2.31 16.00 13.23
CA ALA A 135 3.32 15.37 14.09
C ALA A 135 4.68 16.09 14.07
N PHE A 136 5.14 16.54 12.91
CA PHE A 136 6.50 17.04 12.68
C PHE A 136 6.54 18.48 12.12
N GLY A 137 5.38 19.10 11.90
CA GLY A 137 5.28 20.43 11.31
C GLY A 137 5.46 20.46 9.77
N PRO A 138 5.61 21.65 9.17
CA PRO A 138 5.63 21.82 7.72
C PRO A 138 6.85 21.18 7.04
N ILE A 139 7.99 21.12 7.72
CA ILE A 139 9.21 20.48 7.18
C ILE A 139 9.00 18.97 7.07
N GLY A 140 8.44 18.34 8.12
CA GLY A 140 8.14 16.91 8.11
C GLY A 140 7.12 16.52 7.04
N LYS A 141 6.14 17.38 6.77
CA LYS A 141 5.21 17.21 5.64
C LYS A 141 5.94 17.06 4.31
N ILE A 142 6.89 17.97 4.02
CA ILE A 142 7.64 17.96 2.75
C ILE A 142 8.49 16.69 2.65
N ILE A 143 9.17 16.29 3.73
CA ILE A 143 10.02 15.08 3.74
C ILE A 143 9.20 13.82 3.46
N VAL A 144 8.06 13.64 4.13
CA VAL A 144 7.19 12.48 3.93
C VAL A 144 6.58 12.48 2.53
N LEU A 145 6.14 13.64 2.05
CA LEU A 145 5.61 13.78 0.68
C LEU A 145 6.66 13.40 -0.37
N LEU A 146 7.89 13.90 -0.24
CA LEU A 146 8.99 13.60 -1.16
C LEU A 146 9.34 12.11 -1.10
N THR A 147 9.42 11.53 0.08
CA THR A 147 9.71 10.10 0.28
C THR A 147 8.64 9.23 -0.40
N LEU A 148 7.36 9.58 -0.28
CA LEU A 148 6.27 8.87 -0.95
C LEU A 148 6.34 9.00 -2.47
N ILE A 149 6.65 10.19 -2.98
CA ILE A 149 6.83 10.40 -4.43
C ILE A 149 7.98 9.53 -4.95
N VAL A 150 9.14 9.54 -4.28
CA VAL A 150 10.30 8.72 -4.65
C VAL A 150 9.95 7.24 -4.60
N LEU A 151 9.28 6.78 -3.54
CA LEU A 151 8.84 5.39 -3.41
C LEU A 151 7.95 4.99 -4.60
N LEU A 152 6.94 5.78 -4.92
CA LEU A 152 6.00 5.49 -6.01
C LEU A 152 6.69 5.49 -7.38
N VAL A 153 7.59 6.45 -7.65
CA VAL A 153 8.34 6.50 -8.91
C VAL A 153 9.26 5.29 -9.07
N LEU A 154 10.00 4.92 -8.02
CA LEU A 154 10.87 3.73 -8.03
C LEU A 154 10.05 2.45 -8.22
N THR A 155 8.90 2.33 -7.57
CA THR A 155 8.00 1.20 -7.73
C THR A 155 7.46 1.11 -9.16
N LEU A 156 7.09 2.23 -9.80
CA LEU A 156 6.66 2.24 -11.20
C LEU A 156 7.78 1.76 -12.14
N ILE A 157 9.01 2.26 -11.96
CA ILE A 157 10.17 1.83 -12.74
C ILE A 157 10.42 0.32 -12.53
N ALA A 158 10.38 -0.16 -11.29
CA ALA A 158 10.56 -1.57 -10.96
C ALA A 158 9.50 -2.45 -11.62
N TYR A 159 8.23 -2.04 -11.61
CA TYR A 159 7.16 -2.76 -12.31
C TYR A 159 7.37 -2.78 -13.83
N MET A 160 7.84 -1.70 -14.44
CA MET A 160 8.14 -1.67 -15.88
C MET A 160 9.24 -2.67 -16.27
N ILE A 161 10.33 -2.70 -15.50
CA ILE A 161 11.43 -3.65 -15.71
C ILE A 161 10.92 -5.08 -15.52
N PHE A 162 10.19 -5.32 -14.43
CA PHE A 162 9.65 -6.64 -14.13
C PHE A 162 8.70 -7.14 -15.24
N THR A 163 7.79 -6.31 -15.74
CA THR A 163 6.89 -6.68 -16.83
C THR A 163 7.66 -7.01 -18.10
N ARG A 164 8.72 -6.28 -18.43
CA ARG A 164 9.60 -6.61 -19.56
C ARG A 164 10.23 -7.99 -19.40
N ASP A 165 10.83 -8.27 -18.24
CA ASP A 165 11.53 -9.52 -18.00
C ASP A 165 10.59 -10.73 -18.12
N GLN A 166 9.36 -10.59 -17.62
CA GLN A 166 8.33 -11.63 -17.76
C GLN A 166 7.88 -11.81 -19.22
N LEU A 167 7.73 -10.72 -19.97
CA LEU A 167 7.33 -10.78 -21.38
C LEU A 167 8.40 -11.44 -22.25
N ASP A 168 9.67 -11.10 -22.04
CA ASP A 168 10.79 -11.73 -22.77
C ASP A 168 10.80 -13.24 -22.56
N LEU A 169 10.58 -13.68 -21.32
CA LEU A 169 10.48 -15.11 -20.99
C LEU A 169 9.32 -15.79 -21.74
N ILE A 170 8.14 -15.15 -21.80
CA ILE A 170 6.97 -15.68 -22.52
C ILE A 170 7.24 -15.77 -24.03
N VAL A 171 7.85 -14.74 -24.62
CA VAL A 171 8.18 -14.70 -26.04
C VAL A 171 9.17 -15.80 -26.39
N GLN A 172 10.22 -16.00 -25.57
CA GLN A 172 11.18 -17.09 -25.76
C GLN A 172 10.50 -18.47 -25.66
N PHE A 173 9.59 -18.68 -24.70
CA PHE A 173 8.83 -19.93 -24.59
C PHE A 173 7.90 -20.17 -25.79
N ALA A 174 7.26 -19.12 -26.31
CA ALA A 174 6.39 -19.21 -27.48
C ALA A 174 7.19 -19.50 -28.76
N LEU A 175 8.34 -18.85 -28.94
CA LEU A 175 9.21 -19.01 -30.11
C LEU A 175 9.97 -20.34 -30.11
N THR A 176 10.32 -20.87 -28.94
CA THR A 176 10.90 -22.22 -28.81
C THR A 176 9.97 -23.30 -29.39
N LYS A 177 8.64 -23.10 -29.36
CA LYS A 177 7.69 -24.01 -30.03
C LYS A 177 7.62 -23.85 -31.55
N THR A 178 8.12 -22.74 -32.11
CA THR A 178 8.07 -22.42 -33.54
C THR A 178 9.40 -22.62 -34.27
N GLY A 179 10.46 -23.08 -33.59
CA GLY A 179 11.71 -23.52 -34.22
C GLY A 179 12.57 -22.41 -34.83
N HIS A 180 12.19 -21.14 -34.67
CA HIS A 180 12.97 -19.99 -35.10
C HIS A 180 13.42 -19.21 -33.88
N ILE A 181 14.74 -19.11 -33.68
CA ILE A 181 15.36 -18.33 -32.60
C ILE A 181 15.84 -17.01 -33.21
N PRO A 182 15.00 -15.97 -33.34
CA PRO A 182 15.53 -14.66 -33.66
C PRO A 182 16.32 -14.17 -32.45
N THR A 183 17.62 -13.99 -32.63
CA THR A 183 18.48 -13.26 -31.70
C THR A 183 18.01 -11.80 -31.69
N CYS A 184 17.15 -11.45 -30.74
CA CYS A 184 16.65 -10.09 -30.61
C CYS A 184 17.79 -9.15 -30.18
N SER A 185 18.07 -8.15 -31.02
CA SER A 185 19.03 -7.09 -30.71
C SER A 185 18.57 -6.27 -29.48
N PRO A 186 19.49 -5.69 -28.70
CA PRO A 186 19.13 -4.87 -27.53
C PRO A 186 18.21 -3.69 -27.87
N LEU A 187 18.25 -3.22 -29.13
CA LEU A 187 17.38 -2.16 -29.65
C LEU A 187 15.90 -2.60 -29.77
N MET A 188 15.67 -3.85 -30.20
CA MET A 188 14.32 -4.42 -30.29
C MET A 188 13.72 -4.65 -28.91
N ASN A 189 14.55 -5.02 -27.93
CA ASN A 189 14.14 -5.15 -26.53
C ASN A 189 13.72 -3.79 -25.93
N CYS A 190 14.45 -2.71 -26.23
CA CYS A 190 14.06 -1.35 -25.83
C CYS A 190 12.76 -0.90 -26.53
N ALA A 191 12.58 -1.21 -27.81
CA ALA A 191 11.37 -0.88 -28.56
C ALA A 191 10.12 -1.61 -28.03
N VAL A 192 10.25 -2.89 -27.66
CA VAL A 192 9.17 -3.67 -27.02
C VAL A 192 8.83 -3.11 -25.63
N LEU A 193 9.84 -2.66 -24.88
CA LEU A 193 9.65 -1.99 -23.59
C LEU A 193 8.85 -0.69 -23.74
N VAL A 194 9.23 0.14 -24.70
CA VAL A 194 8.57 1.42 -24.97
C VAL A 194 7.16 1.19 -25.53
N SER A 195 6.95 0.20 -26.39
CA SER A 195 5.61 -0.12 -26.90
C SER A 195 4.71 -0.70 -25.83
N MET A 196 5.23 -1.55 -24.93
CA MET A 196 4.48 -2.08 -23.78
C MET A 196 4.24 -1.05 -22.68
N ALA A 197 5.03 0.03 -22.61
CA ALA A 197 4.70 1.17 -21.77
C ALA A 197 3.61 2.03 -22.43
N PHE A 198 3.75 2.39 -23.71
CA PHE A 198 2.82 3.29 -24.37
C PHE A 198 1.44 2.66 -24.66
N ILE A 199 1.36 1.38 -25.03
CA ILE A 199 0.09 0.79 -25.50
C ILE A 199 -0.93 0.57 -24.36
N PRO A 200 -0.57 0.02 -23.18
CA PRO A 200 -1.50 -0.15 -22.07
C PRO A 200 -1.48 1.01 -21.07
N ILE A 201 -0.34 1.68 -20.81
CA ILE A 201 -0.27 2.72 -19.76
C ILE A 201 -0.89 4.01 -20.26
N PHE A 202 -0.64 4.41 -21.51
CA PHE A 202 -1.21 5.64 -22.09
C PHE A 202 -2.75 5.68 -22.04
N PRO A 203 -3.50 4.66 -22.51
CA PRO A 203 -4.96 4.67 -22.40
C PRO A 203 -5.44 4.59 -20.94
N VAL A 204 -4.72 3.91 -20.06
CA VAL A 204 -5.04 3.84 -18.62
C VAL A 204 -4.84 5.20 -17.94
N THR A 205 -3.81 5.97 -18.32
CA THR A 205 -3.62 7.35 -17.86
C THR A 205 -4.61 8.34 -18.48
N LEU A 206 -5.16 8.03 -19.66
CA LEU A 206 -6.17 8.86 -20.35
C LEU A 206 -7.58 8.63 -19.79
N LEU A 207 -7.84 7.48 -19.14
CA LEU A 207 -9.10 7.16 -18.48
C LEU A 207 -9.28 8.00 -17.20
N ARG A 208 -10.10 9.04 -17.30
CA ARG A 208 -10.45 9.97 -16.22
C ARG A 208 -11.32 9.36 -15.10
N VAL A 209 -11.68 8.07 -15.20
CA VAL A 209 -12.66 7.40 -14.34
C VAL A 209 -12.07 6.07 -13.85
N LEU A 210 -11.53 6.08 -12.63
CA LEU A 210 -10.88 4.95 -11.94
C LEU A 210 -11.84 3.84 -11.47
N THR A 211 -13.09 3.85 -11.95
CA THR A 211 -14.19 3.05 -11.40
C THR A 211 -14.14 1.53 -11.68
N PRO A 212 -13.44 0.98 -12.70
CA PRO A 212 -13.35 -0.48 -12.87
C PRO A 212 -12.18 -1.18 -12.12
N MET A 213 -11.33 -0.47 -11.37
CA MET A 213 -10.09 -1.05 -10.83
C MET A 213 -10.29 -2.12 -9.75
N GLN A 214 -11.41 -2.09 -9.02
CA GLN A 214 -11.73 -3.12 -8.03
C GLN A 214 -11.95 -4.49 -8.68
N ILE A 215 -12.57 -4.54 -9.87
CA ILE A 215 -12.79 -5.77 -10.64
C ILE A 215 -11.46 -6.28 -11.22
N THR A 216 -10.58 -5.38 -11.64
CA THR A 216 -9.23 -5.75 -12.09
C THR A 216 -8.40 -6.36 -10.97
N SER A 217 -8.49 -5.81 -9.75
CA SER A 217 -7.78 -6.34 -8.58
C SER A 217 -8.26 -7.72 -8.15
N THR A 218 -9.58 -7.99 -8.21
CA THR A 218 -10.11 -9.33 -7.90
C THR A 218 -9.68 -10.36 -8.95
N PHE A 219 -9.66 -9.99 -10.23
CA PHE A 219 -9.12 -10.86 -11.29
C PHE A 219 -7.62 -11.15 -11.09
N GLY A 220 -6.83 -10.13 -10.76
CA GLY A 220 -5.40 -10.29 -10.45
C GLY A 220 -5.15 -11.25 -9.28
N MET A 221 -5.93 -11.14 -8.21
CA MET A 221 -5.87 -12.07 -7.06
C MET A 221 -6.19 -13.52 -7.44
N MET A 222 -7.20 -13.74 -8.28
CA MET A 222 -7.55 -15.07 -8.77
C MET A 222 -6.39 -15.67 -9.60
N CYS A 223 -5.75 -14.85 -10.44
CA CYS A 223 -4.59 -15.27 -11.23
C CYS A 223 -3.39 -15.64 -10.35
N ILE A 224 -3.03 -14.80 -9.37
CA ILE A 224 -1.92 -15.07 -8.45
C ILE A 224 -2.18 -16.33 -7.63
N THR A 225 -3.41 -16.50 -7.14
CA THR A 225 -3.80 -17.71 -6.37
C THR A 225 -3.72 -18.95 -7.25
N TYR A 226 -4.18 -18.86 -8.51
CA TYR A 226 -4.06 -19.94 -9.49
C TYR A 226 -2.59 -20.31 -9.76
N VAL A 227 -1.71 -19.32 -9.97
CA VAL A 227 -0.27 -19.54 -10.14
C VAL A 227 0.31 -20.23 -8.89
N GLY A 228 -0.04 -19.77 -7.68
CA GLY A 228 0.36 -20.42 -6.44
C GLY A 228 -0.06 -21.89 -6.38
N ILE A 229 -1.33 -22.19 -6.66
CA ILE A 229 -1.86 -23.57 -6.65
C ILE A 229 -1.15 -24.44 -7.69
N THR A 230 -0.97 -23.96 -8.92
CA THR A 230 -0.27 -24.74 -9.96
C THR A 230 1.19 -24.99 -9.61
N MET A 231 1.86 -24.03 -8.97
CA MET A 231 3.23 -24.20 -8.47
C MET A 231 3.30 -25.25 -7.34
N PHE A 232 2.30 -25.25 -6.45
CA PHE A 232 2.17 -26.27 -5.40
C PHE A 232 1.91 -27.67 -5.98
N ILE A 233 0.98 -27.80 -6.93
CA ILE A 233 0.69 -29.08 -7.59
C ILE A 233 1.95 -29.60 -8.32
N LYS A 234 2.69 -28.72 -9.01
CA LYS A 234 3.95 -29.11 -9.64
C LYS A 234 5.01 -29.56 -8.63
N MET A 235 5.04 -28.96 -7.45
CA MET A 235 5.92 -29.41 -6.36
C MET A 235 5.57 -30.83 -5.90
N VAL A 236 4.28 -31.14 -5.71
CA VAL A 236 3.82 -32.48 -5.29
C VAL A 236 4.07 -33.54 -6.38
N ILE A 237 3.82 -33.21 -7.66
CA ILE A 237 3.99 -34.16 -8.78
C ILE A 237 5.48 -34.41 -9.10
N TYR A 238 6.33 -33.37 -9.02
CA TYR A 238 7.75 -33.47 -9.35
C TYR A 238 8.62 -33.98 -8.18
N GLN A 239 8.00 -34.52 -7.13
CA GLN A 239 8.68 -35.18 -6.02
C GLN A 239 9.23 -36.55 -6.45
N SER A 240 10.08 -36.55 -7.48
CA SER A 240 10.82 -37.71 -7.96
C SER A 240 12.23 -37.69 -7.36
N ASN A 241 12.38 -38.40 -6.24
CA ASN A 241 13.57 -39.17 -5.87
C ASN A 241 14.94 -38.47 -5.83
N ARG A 242 15.03 -37.22 -5.35
CA ARG A 242 16.34 -36.64 -4.99
C ARG A 242 16.39 -36.17 -3.54
N PRO A 243 17.46 -36.50 -2.79
CA PRO A 243 17.61 -36.06 -1.41
C PRO A 243 17.73 -34.53 -1.36
N VAL A 244 17.02 -33.91 -0.43
CA VAL A 244 17.14 -32.48 -0.14
C VAL A 244 18.57 -32.19 0.28
N ASN A 245 19.32 -31.45 -0.53
CA ASN A 245 20.71 -31.12 -0.22
C ASN A 245 20.79 -30.28 1.07
N ARG A 246 21.57 -30.75 2.06
CA ARG A 246 21.76 -30.11 3.37
C ARG A 246 22.39 -28.71 3.28
N ALA A 247 22.99 -28.35 2.14
CA ALA A 247 23.51 -27.01 1.86
C ALA A 247 22.43 -25.92 1.81
N SER A 248 21.15 -26.26 1.59
CA SER A 248 20.05 -25.27 1.54
C SER A 248 19.56 -24.81 2.92
N ILE A 249 20.05 -25.40 4.01
CA ILE A 249 19.51 -25.24 5.37
C ILE A 249 20.29 -24.20 6.18
N ALA A 250 21.59 -24.03 5.91
CA ALA A 250 22.47 -23.11 6.63
C ALA A 250 22.95 -21.97 5.73
N PRO A 251 23.00 -20.72 6.22
CA PRO A 251 23.51 -19.60 5.46
C PRO A 251 25.00 -19.81 5.18
N GLU A 252 25.38 -19.80 3.90
CA GLU A 252 26.78 -19.90 3.49
C GLU A 252 27.54 -18.60 3.80
N ASP A 253 26.85 -17.45 3.80
CA ASP A 253 27.42 -16.13 4.08
C ASP A 253 26.47 -15.17 4.84
N PRO A 254 27.00 -14.30 5.74
CA PRO A 254 26.21 -13.28 6.44
C PRO A 254 25.69 -12.16 5.51
N SER A 255 26.32 -11.96 4.35
CA SER A 255 25.85 -11.03 3.31
C SER A 255 24.51 -11.48 2.69
N GLY A 256 24.30 -12.79 2.56
CA GLY A 256 23.04 -13.38 2.07
C GLY A 256 21.85 -13.03 2.96
N LEU A 257 22.05 -12.95 4.28
CA LEU A 257 21.00 -12.57 5.23
C LEU A 257 20.53 -11.12 5.04
N LEU A 258 21.43 -10.18 4.75
CA LEU A 258 21.07 -8.78 4.50
C LEU A 258 20.21 -8.64 3.24
N ILE A 259 20.54 -9.42 2.21
CA ILE A 259 19.76 -9.51 0.98
C ILE A 259 18.36 -10.03 1.31
N THR A 260 18.26 -11.12 2.08
CA THR A 260 16.97 -11.66 2.53
C THR A 260 16.14 -10.65 3.30
N VAL A 261 16.73 -9.93 4.25
CA VAL A 261 16.03 -8.88 5.01
C VAL A 261 15.46 -7.82 4.07
N SER A 262 16.23 -7.38 3.07
CA SER A 262 15.79 -6.38 2.09
C SER A 262 14.60 -6.87 1.26
N TYR A 263 14.68 -8.04 0.64
CA TYR A 263 13.60 -8.60 -0.18
C TYR A 263 12.35 -8.92 0.64
N CYS A 264 12.51 -9.46 1.85
CA CYS A 264 11.40 -9.73 2.76
C CYS A 264 10.73 -8.42 3.22
N SER A 265 11.50 -7.36 3.48
CA SER A 265 10.96 -6.05 3.85
C SER A 265 10.13 -5.48 2.70
N LEU A 266 10.66 -5.48 1.47
CA LEU A 266 9.97 -5.02 0.26
C LEU A 266 8.63 -5.75 0.04
N SER A 267 8.59 -7.06 0.31
CA SER A 267 7.39 -7.88 0.13
C SER A 267 6.23 -7.53 1.07
N PHE A 268 6.53 -6.89 2.19
CA PHE A 268 5.55 -6.46 3.20
C PHE A 268 5.31 -4.95 3.21
N VAL A 269 5.82 -4.21 2.21
CA VAL A 269 5.54 -2.77 2.06
C VAL A 269 4.13 -2.60 1.52
N CYS A 270 3.17 -2.42 2.42
CA CYS A 270 1.79 -2.08 2.06
C CYS A 270 1.23 -0.88 2.83
N HIS A 271 2.02 -0.36 3.77
CA HIS A 271 1.55 0.61 4.75
C HIS A 271 1.03 1.85 4.08
N PHE A 272 1.75 2.37 3.07
CA PHE A 272 1.36 3.56 2.30
C PHE A 272 -0.03 3.45 1.65
N ASN A 273 -0.57 2.25 1.44
CA ASN A 273 -1.93 2.04 0.91
C ASN A 273 -3.02 2.01 1.99
N LEU A 274 -2.68 1.94 3.29
CA LEU A 274 -3.64 1.83 4.38
C LEU A 274 -4.54 3.07 4.54
N LEU A 275 -4.01 4.28 4.38
CA LEU A 275 -4.81 5.51 4.50
C LEU A 275 -5.78 5.71 3.33
N PRO A 276 -5.36 5.54 2.05
CA PRO A 276 -6.30 5.51 0.93
C PRO A 276 -7.38 4.43 1.11
N LEU A 277 -6.99 3.22 1.54
CA LEU A 277 -7.93 2.11 1.77
C LEU A 277 -9.00 2.46 2.81
N GLN A 278 -8.62 3.17 3.87
CA GLN A 278 -9.56 3.66 4.88
C GLN A 278 -10.62 4.61 4.32
N LYS A 279 -10.27 5.43 3.33
CA LYS A 279 -11.19 6.40 2.73
C LYS A 279 -12.28 5.72 1.91
N GLU A 280 -11.92 4.60 1.30
CA GLU A 280 -12.80 3.85 0.40
C GLU A 280 -13.75 2.90 1.16
N LEU A 281 -13.40 2.53 2.40
CA LEU A 281 -14.18 1.61 3.21
C LEU A 281 -15.45 2.26 3.79
N HIS A 282 -16.58 1.56 3.70
CA HIS A 282 -17.82 2.01 4.35
C HIS A 282 -17.76 1.86 5.87
N ARG A 283 -17.85 2.99 6.59
CA ARG A 283 -17.78 3.07 8.07
C ARG A 283 -16.49 2.44 8.63
N PRO A 284 -15.33 3.10 8.45
CA PRO A 284 -14.06 2.61 8.98
C PRO A 284 -14.09 2.67 10.51
N THR A 285 -14.28 1.51 11.16
CA THR A 285 -14.13 1.38 12.61
C THR A 285 -12.77 0.77 12.94
N LYS A 286 -12.20 1.10 14.11
CA LYS A 286 -10.88 0.61 14.54
C LYS A 286 -10.77 -0.92 14.49
N LYS A 287 -11.81 -1.60 14.99
CA LYS A 287 -11.87 -3.06 15.00
C LYS A 287 -11.87 -3.63 13.58
N ARG A 288 -12.67 -3.06 12.67
CA ARG A 288 -12.74 -3.52 11.27
C ARG A 288 -11.44 -3.28 10.52
N MET A 289 -10.83 -2.10 10.66
CA MET A 289 -9.55 -1.78 10.02
C MET A 289 -8.41 -2.67 10.53
N SER A 290 -8.36 -2.92 11.84
CA SER A 290 -7.40 -3.86 12.44
C SER A 290 -7.54 -5.27 11.85
N ILE A 291 -8.78 -5.78 11.79
CA ILE A 291 -9.07 -7.10 11.21
C ILE A 291 -8.66 -7.14 9.73
N ILE A 292 -8.95 -6.10 8.94
CA ILE A 292 -8.54 -6.02 7.53
C ILE A 292 -7.02 -6.14 7.40
N VAL A 293 -6.25 -5.36 8.17
CA VAL A 293 -4.79 -5.37 8.08
C VAL A 293 -4.24 -6.72 8.51
N VAL A 294 -4.63 -7.23 9.68
CA VAL A 294 -4.12 -8.51 10.19
C VAL A 294 -4.49 -9.66 9.24
N PHE A 295 -5.73 -9.70 8.77
CA PHE A 295 -6.19 -10.76 7.87
C PHE A 295 -5.49 -10.68 6.50
N SER A 296 -5.30 -9.48 5.95
CA SER A 296 -4.54 -9.31 4.69
C SER A 296 -3.09 -9.75 4.87
N MET A 297 -2.42 -9.34 5.95
CA MET A 297 -1.03 -9.72 6.19
C MET A 297 -0.86 -11.22 6.38
N LEU A 298 -1.78 -11.85 7.13
CA LEU A 298 -1.76 -13.29 7.34
C LEU A 298 -1.97 -14.04 6.02
N LEU A 299 -2.92 -13.59 5.20
CA LEU A 299 -3.19 -14.19 3.88
C LEU A 299 -2.04 -13.97 2.89
N ALA A 300 -1.38 -12.81 2.91
CA ALA A 300 -0.16 -12.59 2.12
C ALA A 300 0.98 -13.51 2.58
N TYR A 301 1.19 -13.62 3.89
CA TYR A 301 2.20 -14.49 4.47
C TYR A 301 2.01 -15.96 4.06
N THR A 302 0.78 -16.48 4.10
CA THR A 302 0.51 -17.87 3.69
C THR A 302 0.76 -18.09 2.20
N LEU A 303 0.34 -17.16 1.34
CA LEU A 303 0.60 -17.22 -0.10
C LEU A 303 2.10 -17.15 -0.42
N TYR A 304 2.83 -16.27 0.25
CA TYR A 304 4.28 -16.18 0.10
C TYR A 304 4.98 -17.46 0.55
N ASN A 305 4.62 -18.03 1.71
CA ASN A 305 5.22 -19.28 2.19
C ASN A 305 4.97 -20.43 1.21
N LEU A 306 3.79 -20.50 0.60
CA LEU A 306 3.47 -21.53 -0.39
C LEU A 306 4.38 -21.42 -1.64
N VAL A 307 4.62 -20.19 -2.11
CA VAL A 307 5.54 -19.93 -3.24
C VAL A 307 6.99 -20.17 -2.86
N ILE A 308 7.43 -19.70 -1.68
CA ILE A 308 8.79 -19.91 -1.18
C ILE A 308 9.09 -21.39 -1.04
N PHE A 309 8.19 -22.14 -0.39
CA PHE A 309 8.34 -23.57 -0.20
C PHE A 309 8.43 -24.29 -1.54
N SER A 310 7.50 -24.03 -2.47
CA SER A 310 7.56 -24.66 -3.79
C SER A 310 8.79 -24.24 -4.62
N GLY A 311 9.25 -22.99 -4.48
CA GLY A 311 10.42 -22.45 -5.18
C GLY A 311 11.74 -23.03 -4.66
N VAL A 312 11.94 -23.02 -3.34
CA VAL A 312 13.15 -23.57 -2.70
C VAL A 312 13.25 -25.07 -2.94
N PHE A 313 12.14 -25.81 -2.86
CA PHE A 313 12.17 -27.25 -3.17
C PHE A 313 12.52 -27.52 -4.63
N ARG A 314 12.01 -26.72 -5.58
CA ARG A 314 12.35 -26.86 -6.99
C ARG A 314 13.82 -26.52 -7.27
N VAL A 315 14.33 -25.43 -6.72
CA VAL A 315 15.72 -25.00 -6.94
C VAL A 315 16.71 -25.91 -6.21
N GLY A 316 16.37 -26.38 -5.01
CA GLY A 316 17.18 -27.37 -4.28
C GLY A 316 17.27 -28.74 -4.97
N LEU A 317 16.32 -29.07 -5.86
CA LEU A 317 16.36 -30.26 -6.73
C LEU A 317 17.25 -30.10 -7.96
N ILE A 318 17.44 -28.85 -8.41
CA ILE A 318 18.28 -28.46 -9.54
C ILE A 318 19.55 -27.86 -8.95
N GLY A 319 20.37 -28.71 -8.33
CA GLY A 319 21.75 -28.33 -8.02
C GLY A 319 22.38 -27.80 -9.32
N TRP A 320 22.89 -26.57 -9.25
CA TRP A 320 23.69 -25.98 -10.31
C TRP A 320 24.94 -26.82 -10.55
#